data_AF-A0A970GTJ3-F1
#
_entry.id   AF-A0A970GTJ3-F1
#
_cell.length_a   1.000
_cell.length_b   1.000
_cell.length_c   1.000
_cell.angle_alpha   90.00
_cell.angle_beta   90.00
_cell.angle_gamma   90.00
#
_symmetry.space_group_name_H-M   'P 1'
#
loop_
_entity.id
_entity.type
_entity.pdbx_description
1 polymer ?
#
loop_
_entity_poly.entity_id
_entity_poly.type
_entity_poly.pdbx_seq_one_letter_code
_entity_poly.pdbx_strand_id
1 'polypeptide(L)'
;MKIVFIFVDGLGLAPASPDNPVNAENCPVLHDLILNHSRPIDACLGVPGLPQSATGQATLFTGLNAAQAMGRHVEGFPGPMLRKLVEQDNIFLALKRISKRGKFADGYLADSVDEIRNRRFRSVTTTAALTCPEVISLRTDLLANQAVCHDLTRQTLVARGYTGPLVTPQAAGEHLVHLALGYDYTLFEFFESDRAGHSGDMQQAAAVLGKLDAFLGTVFPLAVELGMLTVLTSDHGNIESIGHHGHTFNPVPLIALGEGADDLRRSVTNLIGITPQILRLLNA
;
A
#
# COMPACT_ATOMS: atom_id res chain seq x y z
N MET A 1 11.09 -7.63 15.95
CA MET A 1 10.02 -8.09 15.03
C MET A 1 10.29 -7.63 13.60
N LYS A 2 9.61 -8.21 12.61
CA LYS A 2 9.60 -7.76 11.21
C LYS A 2 8.18 -7.40 10.80
N ILE A 3 8.03 -6.38 9.96
CA ILE A 3 6.73 -5.90 9.48
C ILE A 3 6.69 -5.93 7.95
N VAL A 4 5.67 -6.60 7.41
CA VAL A 4 5.26 -6.49 6.01
C VAL A 4 4.06 -5.57 5.95
N PHE A 5 4.18 -4.45 5.24
CA PHE A 5 3.13 -3.46 5.09
C PHE A 5 2.69 -3.40 3.63
N ILE A 6 1.43 -3.75 3.38
CA ILE A 6 0.80 -3.74 2.07
C ILE A 6 -0.12 -2.52 2.01
N PHE A 7 0.23 -1.55 1.18
CA PHE A 7 -0.63 -0.42 0.88
C PHE A 7 -1.46 -0.73 -0.36
N VAL A 8 -2.79 -0.73 -0.23
CA VAL A 8 -3.72 -0.96 -1.33
C VAL A 8 -4.44 0.36 -1.60
N ASP A 9 -4.26 0.95 -2.78
CA ASP A 9 -4.87 2.24 -3.12
C ASP A 9 -6.36 2.05 -3.47
N GLY A 10 -7.23 2.91 -2.92
CA GLY A 10 -8.66 2.91 -3.23
C GLY A 10 -9.48 1.72 -2.70
N LEU A 11 -9.10 1.10 -1.56
CA LEU A 11 -9.89 0.07 -0.89
C LEU A 11 -10.64 0.61 0.34
N GLY A 12 -11.97 0.79 0.23
CA GLY A 12 -12.85 1.17 1.33
C GLY A 12 -13.70 0.01 1.86
N LEU A 13 -14.48 0.29 2.90
CA LEU A 13 -15.42 -0.64 3.51
C LEU A 13 -16.86 -0.23 3.23
N ALA A 14 -17.57 -1.08 2.50
CA ALA A 14 -19.01 -0.92 2.27
C ALA A 14 -19.75 -2.24 2.57
N PRO A 15 -21.04 -2.19 2.90
CA PRO A 15 -21.88 -3.39 2.96
C PRO A 15 -21.89 -4.14 1.62
N ALA A 16 -22.28 -5.41 1.65
CA ALA A 16 -22.47 -6.19 0.43
C ALA A 16 -23.58 -5.55 -0.44
N SER A 17 -23.28 -5.36 -1.72
CA SER A 17 -24.19 -4.80 -2.71
C SER A 17 -23.78 -5.25 -4.12
N PRO A 18 -24.68 -5.17 -5.12
CA PRO A 18 -24.35 -5.57 -6.49
C PRO A 18 -23.21 -4.77 -7.13
N ASP A 19 -22.96 -3.56 -6.65
CA ASP A 19 -21.89 -2.65 -7.08
C ASP A 19 -20.61 -2.77 -6.23
N ASN A 20 -20.60 -3.61 -5.20
CA ASN A 20 -19.42 -3.86 -4.38
C ASN A 20 -18.74 -5.19 -4.77
N PRO A 21 -17.64 -5.14 -5.54
CA PRO A 21 -16.90 -6.33 -5.95
C PRO A 21 -16.07 -6.95 -4.82
N VAL A 22 -15.91 -6.27 -3.68
CA VAL A 22 -15.16 -6.78 -2.52
C VAL A 22 -16.05 -7.72 -1.72
N ASN A 23 -16.07 -8.99 -2.12
CA ASN A 23 -16.95 -10.02 -1.55
C ASN A 23 -16.31 -11.41 -1.59
N ALA A 24 -16.95 -12.38 -0.94
CA ALA A 24 -16.43 -13.75 -0.81
C ALA A 24 -16.32 -14.51 -2.15
N GLU A 25 -17.06 -14.10 -3.18
CA GLU A 25 -17.01 -14.77 -4.49
C GLU A 25 -15.80 -14.30 -5.31
N ASN A 26 -15.51 -13.01 -5.30
CA ASN A 26 -14.41 -12.43 -6.07
C ASN A 26 -13.06 -12.47 -5.36
N CYS A 27 -13.04 -12.28 -4.04
CA CYS A 27 -11.84 -12.18 -3.22
C CYS A 27 -12.06 -12.78 -1.83
N PRO A 28 -12.17 -14.12 -1.71
CA PRO A 28 -12.47 -14.80 -0.45
C PRO A 28 -11.45 -14.54 0.67
N VAL A 29 -10.15 -14.46 0.35
CA VAL A 29 -9.10 -14.19 1.35
C VAL A 29 -9.22 -12.76 1.86
N LEU A 30 -9.31 -11.78 0.98
CA LEU A 30 -9.47 -10.37 1.37
C LEU A 30 -10.75 -10.16 2.18
N HIS A 31 -11.85 -10.78 1.74
CA HIS A 31 -13.12 -10.71 2.45
C HIS A 31 -13.02 -11.30 3.87
N ASP A 32 -12.39 -12.46 4.04
CA ASP A 32 -12.15 -13.07 5.35
C ASP A 32 -11.26 -12.19 6.25
N LEU A 33 -10.17 -11.65 5.69
CA LEU A 33 -9.28 -10.73 6.40
C LEU A 33 -10.02 -9.45 6.86
N ILE A 34 -10.92 -8.92 6.04
CA ILE A 34 -11.76 -7.77 6.41
C ILE A 34 -12.68 -8.13 7.57
N LEU A 35 -13.37 -9.28 7.51
CA LEU A 35 -14.34 -9.66 8.54
C LEU A 35 -13.68 -10.00 9.89
N ASN A 36 -12.58 -10.74 9.86
CA ASN A 36 -12.02 -11.37 11.06
C ASN A 36 -10.77 -10.65 11.59
N HIS A 37 -10.10 -9.88 10.73
CA HIS A 37 -8.76 -9.36 11.00
C HIS A 37 -8.61 -7.86 10.79
N SER A 38 -9.69 -7.13 10.55
CA SER A 38 -9.65 -5.69 10.30
C SER A 38 -10.25 -4.83 11.43
N ARG A 39 -9.91 -3.55 11.37
CA ARG A 39 -10.63 -2.46 12.04
C ARG A 39 -10.92 -1.36 11.02
N PRO A 40 -12.13 -0.77 10.97
CA PRO A 40 -12.38 0.42 10.17
C PRO A 40 -11.62 1.63 10.76
N ILE A 41 -10.90 2.35 9.91
CA ILE A 41 -10.23 3.61 10.27
C ILE A 41 -10.67 4.76 9.37
N ASP A 42 -10.67 5.97 9.92
CA ASP A 42 -11.11 7.18 9.21
C ASP A 42 -10.05 7.67 8.20
N ALA A 43 -10.51 7.90 6.97
CA ALA A 43 -9.76 8.51 5.87
C ALA A 43 -10.12 9.99 5.64
N CYS A 44 -11.16 10.51 6.28
CA CYS A 44 -11.62 11.89 6.09
C CYS A 44 -10.76 12.91 6.84
N LEU A 45 -10.09 12.50 7.92
CA LEU A 45 -9.11 13.29 8.66
C LEU A 45 -9.69 14.58 9.27
N GLY A 46 -11.01 14.64 9.44
CA GLY A 46 -11.73 15.83 9.88
C GLY A 46 -11.65 17.02 8.90
N VAL A 47 -11.28 16.79 7.64
CA VAL A 47 -11.16 17.82 6.61
C VAL A 47 -12.32 17.70 5.62
N PRO A 48 -13.05 18.78 5.31
CA PRO A 48 -14.15 18.73 4.34
C PRO A 48 -13.72 18.26 2.95
N GLY A 49 -14.61 17.52 2.28
CA GLY A 49 -14.39 16.94 0.96
C GLY A 49 -14.05 15.45 1.03
N LEU A 50 -14.13 14.78 -0.12
CA LEU A 50 -13.78 13.37 -0.23
C LEU A 50 -12.30 13.15 0.10
N PRO A 51 -11.94 12.08 0.82
CA PRO A 51 -10.56 11.60 0.92
C PRO A 51 -9.91 11.45 -0.46
N GLN A 52 -8.63 11.77 -0.58
CA GLN A 52 -7.90 11.75 -1.86
C GLN A 52 -6.47 11.22 -1.71
N SER A 53 -5.96 10.61 -2.79
CA SER A 53 -4.75 9.78 -2.77
C SER A 53 -3.49 10.52 -2.29
N ALA A 54 -3.23 11.73 -2.79
CA ALA A 54 -1.98 12.44 -2.46
C ALA A 54 -1.91 12.77 -0.96
N THR A 55 -2.98 13.34 -0.41
CA THR A 55 -3.03 13.69 1.02
C THR A 55 -3.23 12.48 1.92
N GLY A 56 -4.00 11.49 1.50
CA GLY A 56 -4.22 10.25 2.25
C GLY A 56 -2.91 9.48 2.44
N GLN A 57 -2.21 9.18 1.34
CA GLN A 57 -0.89 8.54 1.37
C GLN A 57 0.12 9.37 2.18
N ALA A 58 0.17 10.70 1.98
CA ALA A 58 1.09 11.54 2.74
C ALA A 58 0.80 11.46 4.23
N THR A 59 -0.47 11.46 4.64
CA THR A 59 -0.80 11.28 6.06
C THR A 59 -0.37 9.92 6.59
N LEU A 60 -0.69 8.86 5.85
CA LEU A 60 -0.39 7.50 6.26
C LEU A 60 1.12 7.30 6.49
N PHE A 61 1.97 7.78 5.57
CA PHE A 61 3.41 7.55 5.60
C PHE A 61 4.22 8.60 6.37
N THR A 62 3.61 9.71 6.79
CA THR A 62 4.28 10.73 7.62
C THR A 62 3.76 10.77 9.05
N GLY A 63 2.54 10.29 9.30
CA GLY A 63 1.86 10.47 10.58
C GLY A 63 1.39 11.91 10.83
N LEU A 64 1.41 12.78 9.81
CA LEU A 64 0.91 14.15 9.88
C LEU A 64 -0.42 14.28 9.14
N ASN A 65 -1.35 15.11 9.60
CA ASN A 65 -2.57 15.39 8.86
C ASN A 65 -2.27 16.30 7.65
N ALA A 66 -1.97 15.69 6.50
CA ALA A 66 -1.55 16.36 5.29
C ALA A 66 -2.73 17.06 4.61
N ALA A 67 -3.94 16.50 4.68
CA ALA A 67 -5.15 17.19 4.21
C ALA A 67 -5.35 18.51 4.97
N GLN A 68 -5.16 18.50 6.29
CA GLN A 68 -5.25 19.71 7.11
C GLN A 68 -4.11 20.68 6.79
N ALA A 69 -2.88 20.19 6.62
CA ALA A 69 -1.73 21.02 6.24
C ALA A 69 -1.90 21.69 4.87
N MET A 70 -2.59 21.02 3.94
CA MET A 70 -2.92 21.53 2.61
C MET A 70 -4.22 22.35 2.59
N GLY A 71 -4.98 22.36 3.69
CA GLY A 71 -6.29 23.01 3.82
C GLY A 71 -7.42 22.32 3.05
N ARG A 72 -7.16 21.16 2.42
CA ARG A 72 -8.09 20.35 1.63
C ARG A 72 -7.48 18.99 1.31
N HIS A 73 -8.33 18.06 0.87
CA HIS A 73 -7.88 16.84 0.21
C HIS A 73 -7.29 17.14 -1.18
N VAL A 74 -6.25 16.41 -1.58
CA VAL A 74 -5.55 16.56 -2.86
C VAL A 74 -5.42 15.20 -3.54
N GLU A 75 -5.88 15.12 -4.78
CA GLU A 75 -5.88 13.91 -5.63
C GLU A 75 -4.55 13.69 -6.37
N GLY A 76 -4.36 12.46 -6.84
CA GLY A 76 -3.27 12.08 -7.74
C GLY A 76 -1.87 12.18 -7.11
N PHE A 77 -0.90 12.70 -7.87
CA PHE A 77 0.49 12.79 -7.43
C PHE A 77 0.74 14.00 -6.54
N PRO A 78 1.62 13.90 -5.52
CA PRO A 78 1.93 15.03 -4.64
C PRO A 78 2.53 16.20 -5.44
N GLY A 79 1.94 17.39 -5.27
CA GLY A 79 2.47 18.66 -5.76
C GLY A 79 3.67 19.16 -4.94
N PRO A 80 4.30 20.29 -5.31
CA PRO A 80 5.56 20.75 -4.69
C PRO A 80 5.50 20.90 -3.16
N MET A 81 4.42 21.48 -2.62
CA MET A 81 4.27 21.66 -1.18
C MET A 81 4.14 20.31 -0.44
N LEU A 82 3.35 19.39 -0.98
CA LEU A 82 3.14 18.08 -0.38
C LEU A 82 4.38 17.19 -0.50
N ARG A 83 5.12 17.27 -1.62
CA ARG A 83 6.43 16.61 -1.76
C ARG A 83 7.39 17.09 -0.69
N LYS A 84 7.48 18.41 -0.47
CA LYS A 84 8.35 18.96 0.58
C LYS A 84 7.99 18.42 1.96
N LEU A 85 6.69 18.29 2.26
CA LEU A 85 6.24 17.71 3.53
C LEU A 85 6.71 16.25 3.67
N VAL A 86 6.50 15.42 2.66
CA VAL A 86 6.93 14.01 2.64
C VAL A 86 8.46 13.85 2.65
N GLU A 87 9.18 14.75 1.98
CA GLU A 87 10.64 14.74 1.92
C GLU A 87 11.27 15.18 3.25
N GLN A 88 10.56 15.93 4.08
CA GLN A 88 11.00 16.36 5.42
C GLN A 88 10.81 15.28 6.47
N ASP A 89 9.68 14.55 6.43
CA ASP A 89 9.43 13.44 7.32
C ASP A 89 8.58 12.37 6.64
N ASN A 90 8.97 11.10 6.81
CA ASN A 90 8.25 9.94 6.31
C ASN A 90 8.76 8.67 7.03
N ILE A 91 8.06 7.55 6.81
CA ILE A 91 8.36 6.27 7.45
C ILE A 91 9.82 5.81 7.23
N PHE A 92 10.41 6.00 6.05
CA PHE A 92 11.79 5.55 5.79
C PHE A 92 12.82 6.41 6.53
N LEU A 93 12.63 7.73 6.56
CA LEU A 93 13.44 8.62 7.41
C LEU A 93 13.26 8.28 8.89
N ALA A 94 12.05 7.98 9.32
CA ALA A 94 11.75 7.60 10.69
C ALA A 94 12.44 6.29 11.09
N LEU A 95 12.37 5.26 10.25
CA LEU A 95 13.09 3.99 10.44
C LEU A 95 14.60 4.23 10.56
N LYS A 96 15.17 5.06 9.69
CA LYS A 96 16.59 5.42 9.72
C LYS A 96 16.99 6.09 11.05
N ARG A 97 16.16 6.99 11.58
CA ARG A 97 16.40 7.65 12.88
C ARG A 97 16.44 6.67 14.05
N ILE A 98 15.69 5.57 13.98
CA ILE A 98 15.66 4.52 15.02
C ILE A 98 16.56 3.32 14.66
N SER A 99 17.46 3.47 13.67
CA SER A 99 18.40 2.44 13.23
C SER A 99 17.73 1.12 12.80
N LYS A 100 16.53 1.21 12.23
CA LYS A 100 15.81 0.09 11.61
C LYS A 100 15.98 0.12 10.10
N ARG A 101 16.05 -1.05 9.48
CA ARG A 101 16.21 -1.21 8.04
C ARG A 101 14.85 -1.27 7.36
N GLY A 102 14.57 -0.29 6.52
CA GLY A 102 13.39 -0.27 5.65
C GLY A 102 13.68 -0.82 4.25
N LYS A 103 12.65 -1.34 3.58
CA LYS A 103 12.68 -1.68 2.16
C LYS A 103 11.41 -1.22 1.47
N PHE A 104 11.56 -0.63 0.30
CA PHE A 104 10.45 -0.40 -0.62
C PHE A 104 10.47 -1.52 -1.67
N ALA A 105 9.49 -2.41 -1.57
CA ALA A 105 9.46 -3.68 -2.30
C ALA A 105 9.15 -3.49 -3.78
N ASP A 106 8.49 -2.40 -4.16
CA ASP A 106 8.17 -2.11 -5.55
C ASP A 106 9.43 -1.98 -6.40
N GLY A 107 9.49 -2.84 -7.42
CA GLY A 107 10.58 -2.92 -8.37
C GLY A 107 10.37 -1.99 -9.54
N TYR A 108 11.38 -1.16 -9.81
CA TYR A 108 11.39 -0.27 -10.96
C TYR A 108 12.09 -0.93 -12.14
N LEU A 109 11.49 -0.81 -13.32
CA LEU A 109 12.19 -1.00 -14.59
C LEU A 109 13.08 0.22 -14.87
N ALA A 110 14.09 0.42 -14.05
CA ALA A 110 15.06 1.52 -14.09
C ALA A 110 16.44 1.01 -13.68
N ASP A 111 17.48 1.58 -14.27
CA ASP A 111 18.86 1.13 -14.04
C ASP A 111 19.58 1.96 -12.96
N SER A 112 18.98 3.08 -12.56
CA SER A 112 19.49 3.96 -11.51
C SER A 112 18.36 4.63 -10.71
N VAL A 113 18.67 5.05 -9.48
CA VAL A 113 17.75 5.86 -8.67
C VAL A 113 17.53 7.24 -9.29
N ASP A 114 18.51 7.79 -10.01
CA ASP A 114 18.40 9.09 -10.66
C ASP A 114 17.35 9.09 -11.79
N GLU A 115 17.22 7.99 -12.55
CA GLU A 115 16.12 7.83 -13.50
C GLU A 115 14.76 7.94 -12.83
N ILE A 116 14.59 7.36 -11.64
CA ILE A 116 13.35 7.42 -10.86
C ILE A 116 13.13 8.84 -10.33
N ARG A 117 14.19 9.48 -9.80
CA ARG A 117 14.14 10.85 -9.29
C ARG A 117 13.71 11.85 -10.36
N ASN A 118 14.15 11.63 -11.60
CA ASN A 118 13.86 12.49 -12.75
C ASN A 118 12.50 12.23 -13.40
N ARG A 119 11.71 11.26 -12.92
CA ARG A 119 10.35 11.03 -13.41
C ARG A 119 9.46 12.23 -13.10
N ARG A 120 8.70 12.66 -14.11
CA ARG A 120 7.71 13.75 -13.99
C ARG A 120 6.69 13.47 -12.88
N PHE A 121 6.19 12.24 -12.85
CA PHE A 121 5.20 11.77 -11.89
C PHE A 121 5.86 10.76 -10.94
N ARG A 122 5.65 10.98 -9.64
CA ARG A 122 6.17 10.17 -8.54
C ARG A 122 5.05 10.05 -7.52
N SER A 123 4.69 8.83 -7.10
CA SER A 123 3.75 8.59 -6.01
C SER A 123 4.31 9.14 -4.69
N VAL A 124 3.48 9.25 -3.66
CA VAL A 124 3.94 9.67 -2.33
C VAL A 124 4.98 8.72 -1.77
N THR A 125 4.74 7.42 -1.88
CA THR A 125 5.66 6.34 -1.52
C THR A 125 6.99 6.42 -2.30
N THR A 126 6.94 6.67 -3.62
CA THR A 126 8.16 6.93 -4.42
C THR A 126 8.92 8.13 -3.87
N THR A 127 8.23 9.23 -3.59
CA THR A 127 8.83 10.45 -3.01
C THR A 127 9.45 10.16 -1.64
N ALA A 128 8.79 9.40 -0.78
CA ALA A 128 9.31 8.96 0.51
C ALA A 128 10.56 8.07 0.35
N ALA A 129 10.49 7.04 -0.49
CA ALA A 129 11.61 6.12 -0.75
C ALA A 129 12.85 6.83 -1.29
N LEU A 130 12.68 7.85 -2.14
CA LEU A 130 13.79 8.66 -2.68
C LEU A 130 14.59 9.43 -1.61
N THR A 131 14.03 9.62 -0.40
CA THR A 131 14.77 10.22 0.73
C THR A 131 15.78 9.26 1.36
N CYS A 132 15.64 7.96 1.12
CA CYS A 132 16.57 6.91 1.51
C CYS A 132 16.82 5.99 0.30
N PRO A 133 17.61 6.41 -0.71
CA PRO A 133 17.84 5.68 -1.95
C PRO A 133 18.17 4.19 -1.80
N GLU A 134 18.80 3.80 -0.69
CA GLU A 134 19.12 2.42 -0.32
C GLU A 134 17.89 1.49 -0.18
N VAL A 135 16.69 2.04 0.01
CA VAL A 135 15.45 1.25 0.13
C VAL A 135 14.83 0.91 -1.23
N ILE A 136 15.26 1.56 -2.31
CA ILE A 136 14.66 1.40 -3.64
C ILE A 136 15.13 0.09 -4.29
N SER A 137 14.24 -0.54 -5.06
CA SER A 137 14.53 -1.74 -5.82
C SER A 137 14.60 -1.42 -7.32
N LEU A 138 15.72 -1.72 -7.97
CA LEU A 138 15.98 -1.42 -9.37
C LEU A 138 15.70 -2.62 -10.27
N ARG A 139 15.98 -2.47 -11.57
CA ARG A 139 15.78 -3.52 -12.58
C ARG A 139 16.43 -4.84 -12.18
N THR A 140 17.65 -4.78 -11.64
CA THR A 140 18.41 -5.96 -11.21
C THR A 140 17.70 -6.72 -10.11
N ASP A 141 17.16 -6.01 -9.11
CA ASP A 141 16.41 -6.61 -8.00
C ASP A 141 15.10 -7.23 -8.51
N LEU A 142 14.39 -6.52 -9.39
CA LEU A 142 13.15 -7.01 -10.00
C LEU A 142 13.40 -8.29 -10.82
N LEU A 143 14.45 -8.34 -11.62
CA LEU A 143 14.82 -9.51 -12.41
C LEU A 143 15.30 -10.69 -11.54
N ALA A 144 15.90 -10.40 -10.38
CA ALA A 144 16.36 -11.39 -9.41
C ALA A 144 15.26 -11.84 -8.43
N ASN A 145 14.00 -11.46 -8.65
CA ASN A 145 12.88 -11.73 -7.73
C ASN A 145 13.10 -11.17 -6.31
N GLN A 146 13.92 -10.13 -6.17
CA GLN A 146 14.16 -9.36 -4.93
C GLN A 146 13.36 -8.04 -4.91
N ALA A 147 12.30 -7.97 -5.72
CA ALA A 147 11.34 -6.89 -5.76
C ALA A 147 10.01 -7.41 -6.33
N VAL A 148 8.93 -6.70 -6.05
CA VAL A 148 7.58 -7.00 -6.53
C VAL A 148 7.17 -5.94 -7.54
N CYS A 149 6.53 -6.34 -8.64
CA CYS A 149 5.96 -5.36 -9.56
C CYS A 149 4.60 -4.89 -9.03
N HIS A 150 4.30 -3.59 -9.14
CA HIS A 150 3.02 -3.00 -8.74
C HIS A 150 1.75 -3.71 -9.26
N ASP A 151 1.85 -4.44 -10.38
CA ASP A 151 0.73 -5.20 -10.98
C ASP A 151 0.71 -6.69 -10.59
N LEU A 152 1.62 -7.09 -9.69
CA LEU A 152 1.88 -8.43 -9.17
C LEU A 152 2.35 -9.47 -10.18
N THR A 153 2.40 -9.15 -11.48
CA THR A 153 2.59 -10.15 -12.54
C THR A 153 3.67 -9.79 -13.56
N ARG A 154 4.14 -8.54 -13.53
CA ARG A 154 5.05 -7.90 -14.51
C ARG A 154 4.43 -7.73 -15.90
N GLN A 155 3.15 -8.02 -16.06
CA GLN A 155 2.44 -7.94 -17.34
C GLN A 155 2.43 -6.50 -17.88
N THR A 156 2.24 -5.50 -17.02
CA THR A 156 2.23 -4.08 -17.40
C THR A 156 3.61 -3.59 -17.85
N LEU A 157 4.68 -4.29 -17.47
CA LEU A 157 6.05 -3.94 -17.86
C LEU A 157 6.38 -4.40 -19.29
N VAL A 158 5.67 -5.39 -19.84
CA VAL A 158 5.91 -5.89 -21.20
C VAL A 158 5.78 -4.76 -22.23
N ALA A 159 4.73 -3.94 -22.10
CA ALA A 159 4.53 -2.76 -22.95
C ALA A 159 5.62 -1.68 -22.76
N ARG A 160 6.45 -1.78 -21.73
CA ARG A 160 7.58 -0.89 -21.41
C ARG A 160 8.94 -1.51 -21.74
N GLY A 161 8.96 -2.59 -22.54
CA GLY A 161 10.18 -3.25 -23.01
C GLY A 161 10.74 -4.32 -22.06
N TYR A 162 9.95 -4.79 -21.08
CA TYR A 162 10.34 -5.94 -20.26
C TYR A 162 10.26 -7.24 -21.06
N THR A 163 11.35 -8.01 -21.06
CA THR A 163 11.48 -9.28 -21.78
C THR A 163 11.72 -10.48 -20.86
N GLY A 164 11.70 -10.27 -19.54
CA GLY A 164 11.89 -11.32 -18.54
C GLY A 164 10.62 -12.16 -18.31
N PRO A 165 10.68 -13.16 -17.41
CA PRO A 165 9.53 -14.00 -17.11
C PRO A 165 8.45 -13.24 -16.34
N LEU A 166 7.21 -13.43 -16.76
CA LEU A 166 6.04 -13.09 -15.96
C LEU A 166 5.98 -13.94 -14.69
N VAL A 167 5.30 -13.46 -13.68
CA VAL A 167 5.11 -14.18 -12.40
C VAL A 167 3.63 -14.26 -12.06
N THR A 168 3.25 -15.26 -11.27
CA THR A 168 1.90 -15.34 -10.71
C THR A 168 1.78 -14.41 -9.48
N PRO A 169 0.57 -13.98 -9.10
CA PRO A 169 0.37 -13.24 -7.87
C PRO A 169 0.88 -13.98 -6.62
N GLN A 170 0.75 -15.32 -6.59
CA GLN A 170 1.28 -16.16 -5.51
C GLN A 170 2.81 -16.07 -5.44
N ALA A 171 3.51 -16.22 -6.57
CA ALA A 171 4.97 -16.10 -6.62
C ALA A 171 5.43 -14.69 -6.22
N ALA A 172 4.70 -13.64 -6.61
CA ALA A 172 4.94 -12.28 -6.13
C ALA A 172 4.78 -12.17 -4.60
N GLY A 173 3.83 -12.88 -4.01
CA GLY A 173 3.65 -12.99 -2.56
C GLY A 173 4.84 -13.65 -1.87
N GLU A 174 5.34 -14.76 -2.41
CA GLU A 174 6.56 -15.43 -1.93
C GLU A 174 7.77 -14.50 -2.01
N HIS A 175 7.94 -13.78 -3.13
CA HIS A 175 9.01 -12.81 -3.31
C HIS A 175 8.96 -11.70 -2.26
N LEU A 176 7.77 -11.16 -1.95
CA LEU A 176 7.60 -10.14 -0.93
C LEU A 176 8.05 -10.63 0.45
N VAL A 177 7.57 -11.81 0.86
CA VAL A 177 7.85 -12.34 2.20
C VAL A 177 9.32 -12.73 2.34
N HIS A 178 9.91 -13.35 1.31
CA HIS A 178 11.35 -13.64 1.30
C HIS A 178 12.20 -12.38 1.34
N LEU A 179 11.82 -11.33 0.59
CA LEU A 179 12.49 -10.03 0.66
C LEU A 179 12.42 -9.46 2.09
N ALA A 180 11.25 -9.56 2.74
CA ALA A 180 11.02 -9.02 4.08
C ALA A 180 11.89 -9.66 5.17
N LEU A 181 12.38 -10.90 4.99
CA LEU A 181 13.37 -11.51 5.90
C LEU A 181 14.64 -10.65 6.02
N GLY A 182 14.98 -9.88 4.98
CA GLY A 182 16.12 -8.99 4.95
C GLY A 182 15.96 -7.68 5.72
N TYR A 183 14.77 -7.32 6.20
CA TYR A 183 14.46 -5.96 6.69
C TYR A 183 13.61 -5.98 7.96
N ASP A 184 13.54 -4.84 8.66
CA ASP A 184 12.67 -4.66 9.83
C ASP A 184 11.27 -4.21 9.40
N TYR A 185 11.18 -3.44 8.31
CA TYR A 185 9.95 -2.96 7.71
C TYR A 185 10.04 -3.04 6.18
N THR A 186 9.07 -3.67 5.54
CA THR A 186 8.98 -3.77 4.08
C THR A 186 7.63 -3.22 3.63
N LEU A 187 7.65 -2.18 2.79
CA LEU A 187 6.46 -1.57 2.19
C LEU A 187 6.30 -2.05 0.75
N PHE A 188 5.12 -2.56 0.43
CA PHE A 188 4.68 -2.84 -0.94
C PHE A 188 3.41 -2.03 -1.25
N GLU A 189 3.31 -1.45 -2.43
CA GLU A 189 2.13 -0.71 -2.88
C GLU A 189 1.41 -1.37 -4.06
N PHE A 190 0.07 -1.28 -4.06
CA PHE A 190 -0.79 -1.82 -5.09
C PHE A 190 -1.82 -0.79 -5.55
N PHE A 191 -1.59 -0.19 -6.72
CA PHE A 191 -2.43 0.87 -7.30
C PHE A 191 -3.54 0.39 -8.24
N GLU A 192 -3.50 -0.89 -8.64
CA GLU A 192 -4.41 -1.39 -9.67
C GLU A 192 -5.88 -1.38 -9.20
N SER A 193 -6.13 -1.47 -7.88
CA SER A 193 -7.48 -1.41 -7.31
C SER A 193 -8.16 -0.07 -7.54
N ASP A 194 -7.47 1.03 -7.26
CA ASP A 194 -8.01 2.38 -7.48
C ASP A 194 -8.29 2.64 -8.98
N ARG A 195 -7.36 2.22 -9.85
CA ARG A 195 -7.55 2.29 -11.30
C ARG A 195 -8.76 1.49 -11.77
N ALA A 196 -9.01 0.33 -11.17
CA ALA A 196 -10.17 -0.48 -11.48
C ALA A 196 -11.47 0.16 -10.96
N GLY A 197 -11.47 0.75 -9.75
CA GLY A 197 -12.60 1.52 -9.24
C GLY A 197 -12.98 2.66 -10.19
N HIS A 198 -12.01 3.46 -10.61
CA HIS A 198 -12.21 4.54 -11.58
C HIS A 198 -12.69 4.11 -12.97
N SER A 199 -12.42 2.87 -13.38
CA SER A 199 -12.91 2.35 -14.66
C SER A 199 -14.44 2.19 -14.68
N GLY A 200 -15.06 2.00 -13.50
CA GLY A 200 -16.47 1.64 -13.40
C GLY A 200 -16.82 0.25 -13.95
N ASP A 201 -15.82 -0.55 -14.34
CA ASP A 201 -16.01 -1.88 -14.92
C ASP A 201 -15.94 -2.95 -13.82
N MET A 202 -17.09 -3.56 -13.53
CA MET A 202 -17.24 -4.62 -12.53
C MET A 202 -16.37 -5.85 -12.83
N GLN A 203 -16.24 -6.24 -14.11
CA GLN A 203 -15.42 -7.40 -14.49
C GLN A 203 -13.93 -7.10 -14.31
N GLN A 204 -13.50 -5.89 -14.68
CA GLN A 204 -12.14 -5.44 -14.44
C GLN A 204 -11.82 -5.37 -12.94
N ALA A 205 -12.73 -4.83 -12.13
CA ALA A 205 -12.58 -4.77 -10.68
C ALA A 205 -12.47 -6.16 -10.06
N ALA A 206 -13.35 -7.10 -10.44
CA ALA A 206 -13.28 -8.49 -9.99
C ALA A 206 -11.96 -9.17 -10.39
N ALA A 207 -11.46 -8.94 -11.61
CA ALA A 207 -10.18 -9.50 -12.06
C ALA A 207 -8.97 -8.93 -11.28
N VAL A 208 -8.98 -7.63 -10.97
CA VAL A 208 -7.94 -7.00 -10.15
C VAL A 208 -7.99 -7.53 -8.71
N LEU A 209 -9.18 -7.64 -8.12
CA LEU A 209 -9.37 -8.20 -6.79
C LEU A 209 -8.94 -9.67 -6.73
N GLY A 210 -9.24 -10.48 -7.74
CA GLY A 210 -8.78 -11.88 -7.78
C GLY A 210 -7.26 -12.01 -7.81
N LYS A 211 -6.54 -11.10 -8.50
CA LYS A 211 -5.07 -11.05 -8.44
C LYS A 211 -4.56 -10.67 -7.05
N LEU A 212 -5.15 -9.62 -6.46
CA LEU A 212 -4.80 -9.19 -5.11
C LEU A 212 -5.06 -10.32 -4.10
N ASP A 213 -6.23 -10.96 -4.17
CA ASP A 213 -6.64 -12.06 -3.29
C ASP A 213 -5.66 -13.24 -3.32
N ALA A 214 -5.28 -13.68 -4.52
CA ALA A 214 -4.28 -14.73 -4.71
C ALA A 214 -2.92 -14.37 -4.10
N PHE A 215 -2.49 -13.11 -4.21
CA PHE A 215 -1.27 -12.61 -3.59
C PHE A 215 -1.39 -12.57 -2.05
N LEU A 216 -2.50 -12.06 -1.51
CA LEU A 216 -2.74 -11.99 -0.06
C LEU A 216 -2.84 -13.39 0.56
N GLY A 217 -3.44 -14.35 -0.15
CA GLY A 217 -3.53 -15.76 0.22
C GLY A 217 -2.18 -16.45 0.35
N THR A 218 -1.13 -15.90 -0.26
CA THR A 218 0.26 -16.33 -0.03
C THR A 218 0.93 -15.52 1.06
N VAL A 219 0.83 -14.19 1.01
CA VAL A 219 1.59 -13.31 1.92
C VAL A 219 1.19 -13.50 3.38
N PHE A 220 -0.09 -13.45 3.71
CA PHE A 220 -0.56 -13.50 5.09
C PHE A 220 -0.16 -14.80 5.83
N PRO A 221 -0.47 -16.01 5.32
CA PRO A 221 -0.09 -17.23 6.03
C PRO A 221 1.44 -17.40 6.12
N LEU A 222 2.17 -17.14 5.03
CA LEU A 222 3.62 -17.33 4.99
C LEU A 222 4.35 -16.34 5.93
N ALA A 223 3.94 -15.08 5.93
CA ALA A 223 4.54 -14.07 6.80
C ALA A 223 4.26 -14.35 8.29
N VAL A 224 3.05 -14.81 8.63
CA VAL A 224 2.70 -15.22 10.01
C VAL A 224 3.50 -16.44 10.44
N GLU A 225 3.64 -17.45 9.58
CA GLU A 225 4.47 -18.63 9.84
C GLU A 225 5.93 -18.25 10.15
N LEU A 226 6.45 -17.23 9.47
CA LEU A 226 7.80 -16.69 9.67
C LEU A 226 7.89 -15.65 10.81
N GLY A 227 6.84 -15.51 11.63
CA GLY A 227 6.83 -14.64 12.81
C GLY A 227 6.83 -13.15 12.50
N MET A 228 6.29 -12.75 11.34
CA MET A 228 6.16 -11.34 10.95
C MET A 228 4.78 -10.77 11.32
N LEU A 229 4.73 -9.47 11.56
CA LEU A 229 3.49 -8.71 11.57
C LEU A 229 3.17 -8.29 10.13
N THR A 230 2.02 -8.73 9.63
CA THR A 230 1.52 -8.35 8.31
C THR A 230 0.39 -7.33 8.48
N VAL A 231 0.50 -6.21 7.79
CA VAL A 231 -0.44 -5.09 7.86
C VAL A 231 -0.91 -4.76 6.45
N LEU A 232 -2.21 -4.53 6.29
CA LEU A 232 -2.79 -4.00 5.05
C LEU A 232 -3.74 -2.87 5.37
N THR A 233 -3.63 -1.76 4.65
CA THR A 233 -4.60 -0.66 4.70
C THR A 233 -4.66 0.10 3.39
N SER A 234 -5.69 0.93 3.26
CA SER A 234 -5.83 1.94 2.22
C SER A 234 -5.75 3.34 2.83
N ASP A 235 -5.76 4.35 1.97
CA ASP A 235 -5.84 5.77 2.30
C ASP A 235 -7.19 6.40 1.92
N HIS A 236 -7.97 5.78 1.05
CA HIS A 236 -9.37 6.09 0.79
C HIS A 236 -10.16 4.90 0.22
N GLY A 237 -11.48 5.04 0.09
CA GLY A 237 -12.33 4.10 -0.64
C GLY A 237 -12.54 4.48 -2.10
N ASN A 238 -12.79 3.48 -2.94
CA ASN A 238 -13.13 3.59 -4.36
C ASN A 238 -13.70 2.25 -4.88
N ILE A 239 -12.90 1.19 -4.85
CA ILE A 239 -13.21 -0.09 -5.50
C ILE A 239 -14.45 -0.79 -4.92
N GLU A 240 -14.86 -0.45 -3.69
CA GLU A 240 -16.04 -1.00 -3.05
C GLU A 240 -17.38 -0.40 -3.54
N SER A 241 -17.36 0.58 -4.46
CA SER A 241 -18.56 1.23 -5.01
C SER A 241 -18.43 1.49 -6.51
N ILE A 242 -18.47 0.41 -7.29
CA ILE A 242 -18.35 0.47 -8.75
C ILE A 242 -19.57 1.18 -9.38
N GLY A 243 -19.31 2.14 -10.25
CA GLY A 243 -20.37 2.95 -10.87
C GLY A 243 -20.72 4.21 -10.10
N HIS A 244 -20.10 4.45 -8.93
CA HIS A 244 -20.01 5.77 -8.34
C HIS A 244 -18.81 6.53 -8.94
N HIS A 245 -18.99 7.80 -9.29
CA HIS A 245 -17.90 8.62 -9.83
C HIS A 245 -17.08 9.22 -8.70
N GLY A 246 -15.87 8.68 -8.50
CA GLY A 246 -14.88 9.20 -7.55
C GLY A 246 -14.79 8.38 -6.27
N HIS A 247 -14.02 8.89 -5.30
CA HIS A 247 -13.79 8.21 -4.02
C HIS A 247 -15.01 8.27 -3.11
N THR A 248 -14.97 7.51 -2.02
CA THR A 248 -16.05 7.43 -1.04
C THR A 248 -15.67 8.06 0.30
N PHE A 249 -16.67 8.33 1.15
CA PHE A 249 -16.47 8.68 2.56
C PHE A 249 -16.35 7.44 3.46
N ASN A 250 -16.29 6.25 2.88
CA ASN A 250 -16.24 5.01 3.64
C ASN A 250 -14.95 4.95 4.45
N PRO A 251 -14.99 4.35 5.65
CA PRO A 251 -13.77 4.01 6.35
C PRO A 251 -12.97 2.99 5.53
N VAL A 252 -11.67 2.96 5.75
CA VAL A 252 -10.76 2.00 5.11
C VAL A 252 -10.41 0.87 6.08
N PRO A 253 -10.10 -0.34 5.60
CA PRO A 253 -9.71 -1.43 6.47
C PRO A 253 -8.28 -1.23 7.00
N LEU A 254 -8.08 -1.37 8.30
CA LEU A 254 -6.78 -1.66 8.91
C LEU A 254 -6.74 -3.14 9.26
N ILE A 255 -6.23 -3.96 8.35
CA ILE A 255 -6.02 -5.40 8.55
C ILE A 255 -4.66 -5.60 9.21
N ALA A 256 -4.62 -6.43 10.25
CA ALA A 256 -3.35 -6.81 10.89
C ALA A 256 -3.38 -8.26 11.37
N LEU A 257 -2.29 -8.98 11.13
CA LEU A 257 -2.10 -10.37 11.54
C LEU A 257 -0.65 -10.62 12.00
N GLY A 258 -0.46 -11.44 13.03
CA GLY A 258 0.85 -11.71 13.64
C GLY A 258 1.08 -10.95 14.95
N GLU A 259 2.31 -10.99 15.46
CA GLU A 259 2.66 -10.37 16.75
C GLU A 259 2.47 -8.85 16.71
N GLY A 260 1.74 -8.29 17.68
CA GLY A 260 1.41 -6.86 17.74
C GLY A 260 0.17 -6.44 16.94
N ALA A 261 -0.51 -7.37 16.24
CA ALA A 261 -1.69 -7.07 15.44
C ALA A 261 -2.85 -6.50 16.26
N ASP A 262 -3.13 -7.05 17.44
CA ASP A 262 -4.22 -6.54 18.29
C ASP A 262 -3.92 -5.15 18.83
N ASP A 263 -2.66 -4.87 19.15
CA ASP A 263 -2.22 -3.58 19.66
C ASP A 263 -2.35 -2.52 18.55
N LEU A 264 -1.87 -2.82 17.33
CA LEU A 264 -2.06 -1.99 16.15
C LEU A 264 -3.54 -1.67 15.90
N ARG A 265 -4.39 -2.70 15.85
CA ARG A 265 -5.84 -2.53 15.64
C ARG A 265 -6.50 -1.76 16.77
N ARG A 266 -6.10 -1.92 18.03
CA ARG A 266 -6.72 -1.18 19.14
C ARG A 266 -6.32 0.29 19.18
N SER A 267 -5.08 0.62 18.83
CA SER A 267 -4.56 1.98 18.98
C SER A 267 -4.87 2.92 17.81
N VAL A 268 -5.07 2.40 16.60
CA VAL A 268 -5.22 3.24 15.39
C VAL A 268 -6.69 3.41 15.01
N THR A 269 -7.10 4.66 14.78
CA THR A 269 -8.48 5.02 14.43
C THR A 269 -8.60 5.81 13.14
N ASN A 270 -7.49 6.31 12.59
CA ASN A 270 -7.40 7.06 11.34
C ASN A 270 -5.99 6.94 10.75
N LEU A 271 -5.77 7.47 9.55
CA LEU A 271 -4.49 7.36 8.85
C LEU A 271 -3.29 7.97 9.62
N ILE A 272 -3.52 8.99 10.45
CA ILE A 272 -2.48 9.69 11.24
C ILE A 272 -1.78 8.71 12.19
N GLY A 273 -2.52 7.77 12.76
CA GLY A 273 -2.01 6.82 13.75
C GLY A 273 -1.13 5.70 13.19
N ILE A 274 -1.12 5.48 11.87
CA ILE A 274 -0.46 4.34 11.23
C ILE A 274 1.06 4.37 11.47
N THR A 275 1.76 5.35 10.88
CA THR A 275 3.22 5.44 10.98
C THR A 275 3.72 5.49 12.44
N PRO A 276 3.16 6.33 13.33
CA PRO A 276 3.58 6.36 14.73
C PRO A 276 3.46 5.01 15.46
N GLN A 277 2.36 4.28 15.22
CA GLN A 277 2.15 2.98 15.86
C GLN A 277 3.08 1.90 15.30
N ILE A 278 3.33 1.89 13.99
CA ILE A 278 4.31 0.99 13.36
C ILE A 278 5.71 1.20 13.97
N LEU A 279 6.13 2.46 14.11
CA LEU A 279 7.43 2.81 14.71
C LEU A 279 7.51 2.40 16.18
N ARG A 280 6.41 2.53 16.93
CA ARG A 280 6.35 2.09 18.33
C ARG A 280 6.55 0.58 18.43
N LEU A 281 5.86 -0.21 17.59
CA LEU A 281 5.98 -1.67 17.59
C LEU A 281 7.40 -2.12 17.26
N LEU A 282 8.07 -1.47 16.31
CA LEU A 282 9.46 -1.79 15.96
C LEU A 282 10.49 -1.46 17.05
N ASN A 283 10.13 -0.59 18.00
CA ASN A 283 10.98 -0.14 19.12
C ASN A 283 10.63 -0.80 20.46
N ALA A 284 9.56 -1.61 20.51
CA ALA A 284 9.21 -2.40 21.69
C ALA A 284 10.17 -3.60 21.84
#